data_AF-A0A7X3TDJ9-F1
#
_entry.id   AF-A0A7X3TDJ9-F1
#
_cell.length_a   1.000
_cell.length_b   1.000
_cell.length_c   1.000
_cell.angle_alpha   90.00
_cell.angle_beta   90.00
_cell.angle_gamma   90.00
#
_symmetry.space_group_name_H-M   'P 1'
#
loop_
_entity.id
_entity.type
_entity.pdbx_description
1 polymer ?
#
loop_
_entity_poly.entity_id
_entity_poly.type
_entity_poly.pdbx_seq_one_letter_code
_entity_poly.pdbx_strand_id
1 'polypeptide(L)'
;MSRDFYKELGLSPAATAAEIKVAYRQLVKRHHPDAGGDAQRIVAINVAYGVLSQAETRQAYDATQQDNRQRQTDHGRSQQKTNPTPSASPNITVDPYQWLRIVFDPANRQLSKIITPFPGQLRSLSANVYDDERMTVFCRYISDSQRRVDLVQALYQSCYAPPAFTDLSTDLYRCFRHVQEGLSQLNFYTMGYVDDYLRDGREVMRLARQLRHELQQRRRHLQL
;
A
#
# COMPACT_ATOMS: atom_id res chain seq x y z
N MET A 1 -1.47 -6.60 -31.30
CA MET A 1 -2.78 -6.98 -30.75
C MET A 1 -3.10 -6.07 -29.57
N SER A 2 -4.22 -5.35 -29.58
CA SER A 2 -4.68 -4.65 -28.38
C SER A 2 -5.27 -5.67 -27.41
N ARG A 3 -4.76 -5.74 -26.17
CA ARG A 3 -5.36 -6.57 -25.12
C ARG A 3 -6.56 -5.83 -24.54
N ASP A 4 -7.73 -6.40 -24.76
CA ASP A 4 -9.00 -5.95 -24.20
C ASP A 4 -9.12 -6.50 -22.78
N PHE A 5 -8.76 -5.69 -21.78
CA PHE A 5 -8.70 -6.13 -20.38
C PHE A 5 -10.07 -6.52 -19.82
N TYR A 6 -11.16 -5.98 -20.37
CA TYR A 6 -12.51 -6.42 -20.01
C TYR A 6 -12.76 -7.85 -20.52
N LYS A 7 -12.39 -8.15 -21.78
CA LYS A 7 -12.47 -9.53 -22.30
C LYS A 7 -11.53 -10.50 -21.56
N GLU A 8 -10.35 -10.08 -21.13
CA GLU A 8 -9.44 -10.93 -20.34
C GLU A 8 -10.05 -11.32 -18.99
N LEU A 9 -10.90 -10.47 -18.41
CA LEU A 9 -11.70 -10.74 -17.21
C LEU A 9 -13.11 -11.32 -17.50
N GLY A 10 -13.48 -11.52 -18.77
CA GLY A 10 -14.80 -12.03 -19.17
C GLY A 10 -15.96 -11.04 -18.97
N LEU A 11 -15.69 -9.73 -18.96
CA LEU A 11 -16.63 -8.67 -18.58
C LEU A 11 -16.97 -7.72 -19.74
N SER A 12 -18.05 -6.96 -19.54
CA SER A 12 -18.40 -5.78 -20.34
C SER A 12 -17.59 -4.55 -19.87
N PRO A 13 -17.25 -3.60 -20.77
CA PRO A 13 -16.72 -2.28 -20.37
C PRO A 13 -17.62 -1.50 -19.40
N ALA A 14 -18.92 -1.81 -19.37
CA ALA A 14 -19.87 -1.22 -18.43
C ALA A 14 -19.82 -1.84 -17.01
N ALA A 15 -19.01 -2.87 -16.77
CA ALA A 15 -18.95 -3.56 -15.48
C ALA A 15 -18.51 -2.62 -14.35
N THR A 16 -19.17 -2.74 -13.20
CA THR A 16 -18.83 -2.02 -11.96
C THR A 16 -17.49 -2.51 -11.39
N ALA A 17 -16.89 -1.70 -10.52
CA ALA A 17 -15.70 -2.11 -9.78
C ALA A 17 -15.93 -3.38 -8.91
N ALA A 18 -17.17 -3.61 -8.45
CA ALA A 18 -17.54 -4.81 -7.71
C ALA A 18 -17.49 -6.06 -8.60
N GLU A 19 -18.11 -6.01 -9.79
CA GLU A 19 -18.08 -7.12 -10.78
C GLU A 19 -16.67 -7.42 -11.26
N ILE A 20 -15.86 -6.38 -11.54
CA ILE A 20 -14.43 -6.50 -11.87
C ILE A 20 -13.68 -7.25 -10.76
N LYS A 21 -13.92 -6.89 -9.49
CA LYS A 21 -13.30 -7.59 -8.35
C LYS A 21 -13.77 -9.03 -8.25
N VAL A 22 -15.06 -9.33 -8.48
CA VAL A 22 -15.64 -10.68 -8.37
C VAL A 22 -15.12 -11.60 -9.48
N ALA A 23 -15.21 -11.18 -10.74
CA ALA A 23 -14.76 -11.98 -11.89
C ALA A 23 -13.25 -12.27 -11.79
N TYR A 24 -12.46 -11.27 -11.39
CA TYR A 24 -11.03 -11.45 -11.11
C TYR A 24 -10.77 -12.55 -10.07
N ARG A 25 -11.42 -12.53 -8.90
CA ARG A 25 -11.25 -13.57 -7.87
C ARG A 25 -11.64 -14.96 -8.36
N GLN A 26 -12.72 -15.08 -9.13
CA GLN A 26 -13.16 -16.37 -9.70
C GLN A 26 -12.14 -16.91 -10.72
N LEU A 27 -11.59 -16.04 -11.56
CA LEU A 27 -10.56 -16.39 -12.55
C LEU A 27 -9.23 -16.77 -11.87
N VAL A 28 -8.80 -16.03 -10.85
CA VAL A 28 -7.62 -16.38 -10.04
C VAL A 28 -7.79 -17.76 -9.42
N LYS A 29 -8.91 -18.01 -8.71
CA LYS A 29 -9.17 -19.30 -8.05
C LYS A 29 -9.21 -20.49 -9.04
N ARG A 30 -9.53 -20.24 -10.32
CA ARG A 30 -9.51 -21.24 -11.41
C ARG A 30 -8.13 -21.42 -12.05
N HIS A 31 -7.29 -20.38 -12.09
CA HIS A 31 -6.04 -20.36 -12.85
C HIS A 31 -4.77 -20.23 -11.99
N HIS A 32 -4.88 -20.31 -10.66
CA HIS A 32 -3.73 -20.35 -9.75
C HIS A 32 -2.90 -21.63 -9.98
N PRO A 33 -1.55 -21.58 -9.96
CA PRO A 33 -0.69 -22.76 -10.16
C PRO A 33 -0.99 -23.89 -9.17
N ASP A 34 -1.25 -23.58 -7.89
CA ASP A 34 -1.62 -24.56 -6.85
C ASP A 34 -2.91 -25.35 -7.16
N ALA A 35 -3.77 -24.81 -8.03
CA ALA A 35 -4.99 -25.47 -8.51
C ALA A 35 -4.77 -26.21 -9.86
N GLY A 36 -3.52 -26.34 -10.33
CA GLY A 36 -3.18 -26.86 -11.66
C GLY A 36 -3.41 -25.87 -12.80
N GLY A 37 -3.50 -24.57 -12.50
CA GLY A 37 -3.80 -23.52 -13.47
C GLY A 37 -2.63 -23.08 -14.36
N ASP A 38 -2.96 -22.45 -15.49
CA ASP A 38 -1.98 -21.91 -16.44
C ASP A 38 -1.35 -20.58 -15.95
N ALA A 39 -0.03 -20.61 -15.77
CA ALA A 39 0.79 -19.47 -15.39
C ALA A 39 0.76 -18.31 -16.42
N GLN A 40 0.51 -18.57 -17.71
CA GLN A 40 0.35 -17.50 -18.70
C GLN A 40 -1.01 -16.82 -18.57
N ARG A 41 -2.09 -17.60 -18.36
CA ARG A 41 -3.44 -17.09 -18.11
C ARG A 41 -3.49 -16.23 -16.85
N ILE A 42 -2.91 -16.67 -15.73
CA ILE A 42 -2.95 -15.88 -14.47
C ILE A 42 -2.22 -14.54 -14.60
N VAL A 43 -1.10 -14.49 -15.34
CA VAL A 43 -0.39 -13.23 -15.64
C VAL A 43 -1.25 -12.28 -16.47
N ALA A 44 -1.97 -12.78 -17.49
CA ALA A 44 -2.89 -11.96 -18.28
C ALA A 44 -4.07 -11.42 -17.44
N ILE A 45 -4.64 -12.25 -16.57
CA ILE A 45 -5.72 -11.87 -15.63
C ILE A 45 -5.23 -10.80 -14.64
N ASN A 46 -4.03 -10.96 -14.07
CA ASN A 46 -3.43 -10.01 -13.14
C ASN A 46 -3.12 -8.66 -13.79
N VAL A 47 -2.58 -8.64 -15.02
CA VAL A 47 -2.35 -7.38 -15.76
C VAL A 47 -3.67 -6.66 -16.07
N ALA A 48 -4.70 -7.39 -16.50
CA ALA A 48 -6.01 -6.82 -16.80
C ALA A 48 -6.67 -6.18 -15.56
N TYR A 49 -6.65 -6.88 -14.42
CA TYR A 49 -7.19 -6.34 -13.16
C TYR A 49 -6.33 -5.23 -12.57
N GLY A 50 -5.00 -5.29 -12.70
CA GLY A 50 -4.09 -4.21 -12.28
C GLY A 50 -4.44 -2.86 -12.91
N VAL A 51 -4.86 -2.86 -14.19
CA VAL A 51 -5.32 -1.65 -14.88
C VAL A 51 -6.76 -1.29 -14.54
N LEU A 52 -7.68 -2.26 -14.46
CA LEU A 52 -9.11 -2.01 -14.29
C LEU A 52 -9.58 -1.81 -12.83
N SER A 53 -8.73 -2.09 -11.84
CA SER A 53 -9.12 -2.04 -10.41
C SER A 53 -9.03 -0.67 -9.75
N GLN A 54 -8.17 0.23 -10.21
CA GLN A 54 -8.11 1.61 -9.71
C GLN A 54 -8.90 2.54 -10.63
N ALA A 55 -9.64 3.50 -10.06
CA ALA A 55 -10.47 4.42 -10.84
C ALA A 55 -9.64 5.24 -11.84
N GLU A 56 -8.47 5.72 -11.44
CA GLU A 56 -7.56 6.53 -12.26
C GLU A 56 -6.96 5.72 -13.43
N THR A 57 -6.41 4.53 -13.17
CA THR A 57 -5.83 3.67 -14.23
C THR A 57 -6.90 3.13 -15.17
N ARG A 58 -8.10 2.82 -14.64
CA ARG A 58 -9.26 2.46 -15.45
C ARG A 58 -9.69 3.63 -16.34
N GLN A 59 -9.84 4.83 -15.79
CA GLN A 59 -10.21 6.01 -16.57
C GLN A 59 -9.18 6.33 -17.66
N ALA A 60 -7.89 6.19 -17.38
CA ALA A 60 -6.83 6.33 -18.39
C ALA A 60 -6.89 5.23 -19.47
N TYR A 61 -7.22 3.99 -19.10
CA TYR A 61 -7.41 2.90 -20.05
C TYR A 61 -8.66 3.10 -20.92
N ASP A 62 -9.80 3.42 -20.31
CA ASP A 62 -11.06 3.66 -21.00
C ASP A 62 -10.92 4.87 -21.95
N ALA A 63 -10.22 5.93 -21.53
CA ALA A 63 -9.87 7.07 -22.38
C ALA A 63 -8.96 6.66 -23.54
N THR A 64 -7.88 5.91 -23.31
CA THR A 64 -7.00 5.45 -24.42
C THR A 64 -7.68 4.46 -25.36
N GLN A 65 -8.70 3.72 -24.92
CA GLN A 65 -9.51 2.84 -25.77
C GLN A 65 -10.62 3.59 -26.55
N GLN A 66 -11.09 4.74 -26.05
CA GLN A 66 -11.90 5.68 -26.83
C GLN A 66 -11.03 6.43 -27.86
N ASP A 67 -9.89 6.93 -27.42
CA ASP A 67 -8.90 7.64 -28.24
C ASP A 67 -8.37 6.75 -29.38
N ASN A 68 -8.06 5.47 -29.11
CA ASN A 68 -7.72 4.49 -30.16
C ASN A 68 -8.85 4.22 -31.18
N ARG A 69 -10.12 4.50 -30.86
CA ARG A 69 -11.23 4.45 -31.84
C ARG A 69 -11.35 5.72 -32.66
N GLN A 70 -10.71 6.81 -32.25
CA GLN A 70 -10.74 8.13 -32.90
C GLN A 70 -9.45 8.43 -33.66
N ARG A 71 -8.29 7.90 -33.21
CA ARG A 71 -6.97 8.02 -33.86
C ARG A 71 -6.75 7.11 -35.08
N GLN A 72 -7.81 6.67 -35.75
CA GLN A 72 -7.71 6.43 -37.20
C GLN A 72 -7.70 7.75 -37.99
N THR A 73 -7.89 8.91 -37.32
CA THR A 73 -7.56 10.24 -37.83
C THR A 73 -6.59 11.00 -36.92
N ASP A 74 -5.43 11.37 -37.49
CA ASP A 74 -4.46 12.41 -37.10
C ASP A 74 -3.50 12.25 -35.89
N HIS A 75 -2.45 13.11 -35.83
CA HIS A 75 -1.16 12.90 -35.12
C HIS A 75 -0.71 14.04 -34.15
N GLY A 76 0.09 13.67 -33.14
CA GLY A 76 0.98 14.57 -32.36
C GLY A 76 0.49 15.02 -30.95
N ARG A 77 1.29 15.65 -30.06
CA ARG A 77 2.78 15.76 -29.93
C ARG A 77 3.17 16.41 -28.56
N SER A 78 3.95 15.73 -27.70
CA SER A 78 4.79 16.31 -26.58
C SER A 78 4.06 17.00 -25.36
N GLN A 79 4.64 17.57 -24.28
CA GLN A 79 5.71 17.31 -23.23
C GLN A 79 5.66 18.51 -22.19
N GLN A 80 6.29 18.67 -20.99
CA GLN A 80 7.19 17.94 -20.04
C GLN A 80 7.27 18.70 -18.65
N LYS A 81 7.63 18.03 -17.52
CA LYS A 81 8.34 18.58 -16.29
C LYS A 81 7.62 19.64 -15.39
N THR A 82 8.00 20.06 -14.14
CA THR A 82 8.91 19.60 -13.02
C THR A 82 8.58 20.32 -11.67
N ASN A 83 9.10 19.82 -10.52
CA ASN A 83 9.07 20.41 -9.13
C ASN A 83 9.88 21.74 -8.99
N PRO A 84 9.75 22.55 -7.89
CA PRO A 84 10.47 22.32 -6.60
C PRO A 84 9.80 22.86 -5.29
N THR A 85 10.50 22.71 -4.15
CA THR A 85 10.11 23.05 -2.76
C THR A 85 10.91 24.25 -2.19
N PRO A 86 10.36 25.05 -1.25
CA PRO A 86 11.13 25.96 -0.38
C PRO A 86 11.11 25.58 1.13
N SER A 87 11.99 26.18 1.93
CA SER A 87 12.21 25.87 3.36
C SER A 87 12.31 27.12 4.25
N ALA A 88 12.01 26.98 5.55
CA ALA A 88 12.39 27.93 6.62
C ALA A 88 12.22 27.31 8.02
N SER A 89 12.94 27.82 9.02
CA SER A 89 12.76 27.48 10.44
C SER A 89 12.97 28.72 11.32
N PRO A 90 12.10 29.01 12.31
CA PRO A 90 12.35 30.01 13.34
C PRO A 90 12.99 29.37 14.59
N ASN A 91 13.87 30.12 15.26
CA ASN A 91 14.53 29.68 16.49
C ASN A 91 13.64 29.98 17.72
N ILE A 92 13.32 28.95 18.49
CA ILE A 92 12.58 29.02 19.77
C ILE A 92 13.31 28.12 20.76
N THR A 93 13.35 28.50 22.04
CA THR A 93 13.81 27.61 23.12
C THR A 93 12.76 26.52 23.40
N VAL A 94 12.65 25.57 22.47
CA VAL A 94 11.69 24.47 22.52
C VAL A 94 12.07 23.50 23.65
N ASP A 95 11.09 23.13 24.49
CA ASP A 95 11.21 21.99 25.41
C ASP A 95 11.63 20.77 24.58
N PRO A 96 12.82 20.16 24.79
CA PRO A 96 13.29 19.08 23.93
C PRO A 96 12.32 17.88 23.93
N TYR A 97 11.57 17.67 25.03
CA TYR A 97 10.57 16.62 25.16
C TYR A 97 9.23 16.97 24.47
N GLN A 98 9.03 18.20 23.99
CA GLN A 98 7.85 18.61 23.21
C GLN A 98 7.73 17.78 21.92
N TRP A 99 8.84 17.52 21.23
CA TRP A 99 8.85 16.68 20.03
C TRP A 99 8.35 15.25 20.31
N LEU A 100 8.70 14.67 21.47
CA LEU A 100 8.17 13.37 21.87
C LEU A 100 6.64 13.42 22.02
N ARG A 101 6.13 14.47 22.68
CA ARG A 101 4.70 14.61 23.00
C ARG A 101 3.83 14.86 21.76
N ILE A 102 4.33 15.61 20.77
CA ILE A 102 3.55 16.00 19.58
C ILE A 102 3.80 15.13 18.34
N VAL A 103 5.02 14.62 18.14
CA VAL A 103 5.37 13.76 16.99
C VAL A 103 5.40 12.29 17.42
N PHE A 104 6.33 11.93 18.32
CA PHE A 104 6.67 10.53 18.58
C PHE A 104 5.51 9.74 19.20
N ASP A 105 4.85 10.28 20.23
CA ASP A 105 3.81 9.57 20.99
C ASP A 105 2.55 9.31 20.15
N PRO A 106 2.02 10.30 19.39
CA PRO A 106 0.96 10.04 18.41
C PRO A 106 1.40 9.07 17.30
N ALA A 107 2.61 9.23 16.75
CA ALA A 107 3.10 8.36 15.67
C ALA A 107 3.24 6.90 16.11
N ASN A 108 3.95 6.64 17.22
CA ASN A 108 4.14 5.31 17.81
C ASN A 108 2.79 4.66 18.21
N ARG A 109 1.80 5.47 18.61
CA ARG A 109 0.43 4.99 18.87
C ARG A 109 -0.29 4.54 17.60
N GLN A 110 -0.14 5.24 16.48
CA GLN A 110 -0.69 4.79 15.18
C GLN A 110 0.04 3.55 14.66
N LEU A 111 1.38 3.50 14.74
CA LEU A 111 2.17 2.32 14.37
C LEU A 111 1.77 1.07 15.18
N SER A 112 1.42 1.24 16.47
CA SER A 112 0.85 0.15 17.28
C SER A 112 -0.44 -0.42 16.70
N LYS A 113 -1.34 0.46 16.22
CA LYS A 113 -2.64 0.08 15.66
C LYS A 113 -2.53 -0.66 14.32
N ILE A 114 -1.34 -0.70 13.71
CA ILE A 114 -1.02 -1.50 12.52
C ILE A 114 -0.27 -2.78 12.95
N ILE A 115 0.91 -2.62 13.57
CA ILE A 115 1.85 -3.72 13.84
C ILE A 115 1.30 -4.76 14.83
N THR A 116 0.49 -4.35 15.82
CA THR A 116 -0.06 -5.25 16.83
C THR A 116 -1.15 -6.20 16.27
N PRO A 117 -2.23 -5.72 15.59
CA PRO A 117 -3.26 -6.62 15.06
C PRO A 117 -2.83 -7.46 13.85
N PHE A 118 -1.75 -7.09 13.13
CA PHE A 118 -1.33 -7.75 11.89
C PHE A 118 -1.31 -9.31 11.93
N PRO A 119 -0.74 -10.00 12.95
CA PRO A 119 -0.72 -11.46 12.98
C PRO A 119 -2.11 -12.09 13.13
N GLY A 120 -3.05 -11.37 13.75
CA GLY A 120 -4.46 -11.78 13.82
C GLY A 120 -5.12 -11.69 12.45
N GLN A 121 -4.97 -10.54 11.78
CA GLN A 121 -5.51 -10.29 10.43
C GLN A 121 -5.00 -11.34 9.42
N LEU A 122 -3.69 -11.62 9.44
CA LEU A 122 -3.06 -12.63 8.59
C LEU A 122 -3.62 -14.04 8.84
N ARG A 123 -3.77 -14.47 10.10
CA ARG A 123 -4.34 -15.79 10.44
C ARG A 123 -5.81 -15.90 10.05
N SER A 124 -6.58 -14.81 10.15
CA SER A 124 -7.98 -14.78 9.71
C SER A 124 -8.11 -14.95 8.19
N LEU A 125 -7.18 -14.39 7.42
CA LEU A 125 -7.12 -14.56 5.97
C LEU A 125 -6.63 -15.97 5.56
N SER A 126 -5.57 -16.48 6.18
CA SER A 126 -4.96 -17.77 5.80
C SER A 126 -5.85 -19.00 6.02
N ALA A 127 -7.01 -18.84 6.68
CA ALA A 127 -8.02 -19.89 6.77
C ALA A 127 -8.74 -20.16 5.43
N ASN A 128 -8.92 -19.13 4.59
CA ASN A 128 -9.33 -19.24 3.19
C ASN A 128 -9.02 -17.91 2.49
N VAL A 129 -7.98 -17.91 1.64
CA VAL A 129 -7.50 -16.73 0.91
C VAL A 129 -8.52 -16.23 -0.12
N TYR A 130 -9.29 -17.13 -0.73
CA TYR A 130 -10.29 -16.82 -1.76
C TYR A 130 -11.71 -16.59 -1.20
N ASP A 131 -11.79 -16.24 0.09
CA ASP A 131 -13.03 -15.91 0.77
C ASP A 131 -13.32 -14.40 0.67
N ASP A 132 -14.50 -14.07 0.17
CA ASP A 132 -14.89 -12.68 -0.09
C ASP A 132 -14.97 -11.83 1.18
N GLU A 133 -15.41 -12.40 2.31
CA GLU A 133 -15.52 -11.68 3.57
C GLU A 133 -14.13 -11.46 4.18
N ARG A 134 -13.32 -12.52 4.29
CA ARG A 134 -11.95 -12.45 4.86
C ARG A 134 -11.07 -11.50 4.06
N MET A 135 -11.11 -11.59 2.73
CA MET A 135 -10.36 -10.68 1.85
C MET A 135 -10.87 -9.24 1.98
N THR A 136 -12.18 -9.02 2.11
CA THR A 136 -12.73 -7.66 2.32
C THR A 136 -12.33 -7.07 3.68
N VAL A 137 -12.33 -7.87 4.74
CA VAL A 137 -11.82 -7.47 6.07
C VAL A 137 -10.33 -7.13 5.99
N PHE A 138 -9.52 -7.92 5.27
CA PHE A 138 -8.09 -7.69 5.11
C PHE A 138 -7.77 -6.45 4.27
N CYS A 139 -8.45 -6.24 3.13
CA CYS A 139 -8.35 -5.00 2.34
C CYS A 139 -8.67 -3.78 3.21
N ARG A 140 -9.77 -3.80 3.99
CA ARG A 140 -10.13 -2.70 4.89
C ARG A 140 -9.04 -2.44 5.93
N TYR A 141 -8.46 -3.48 6.52
CA TYR A 141 -7.34 -3.35 7.45
C TYR A 141 -6.11 -2.70 6.78
N ILE A 142 -5.80 -3.03 5.52
CA ILE A 142 -4.71 -2.40 4.77
C ILE A 142 -5.02 -0.91 4.54
N SER A 143 -6.19 -0.55 4.03
CA SER A 143 -6.57 0.85 3.77
C SER A 143 -6.68 1.70 5.04
N ASP A 144 -7.10 1.11 6.17
CA ASP A 144 -7.07 1.75 7.49
C ASP A 144 -5.63 1.95 8.00
N SER A 145 -4.71 1.06 7.62
CA SER A 145 -3.31 1.12 8.02
C SER A 145 -2.48 2.08 7.15
N GLN A 146 -2.76 2.16 5.86
CA GLN A 146 -2.17 3.16 4.94
C GLN A 146 -2.48 4.57 5.46
N ARG A 147 -3.76 4.88 5.70
CA ARG A 147 -4.21 6.17 6.29
C ARG A 147 -3.56 6.48 7.65
N ARG A 148 -3.13 5.46 8.42
CA ARG A 148 -2.36 5.64 9.66
C ARG A 148 -0.88 5.95 9.40
N VAL A 149 -0.27 5.37 8.37
CA VAL A 149 1.08 5.72 7.93
C VAL A 149 1.11 7.15 7.38
N ASP A 150 0.11 7.57 6.62
CA ASP A 150 0.03 8.95 6.10
C ASP A 150 -0.02 9.97 7.25
N LEU A 151 -0.79 9.69 8.30
CA LEU A 151 -0.79 10.49 9.53
C LEU A 151 0.56 10.46 10.26
N VAL A 152 1.25 9.31 10.31
CA VAL A 152 2.60 9.22 10.88
C VAL A 152 3.61 10.05 10.09
N GLN A 153 3.54 10.02 8.75
CA GLN A 153 4.41 10.80 7.88
C GLN A 153 4.15 12.30 8.04
N ALA A 154 2.89 12.73 8.09
CA ALA A 154 2.52 14.12 8.32
C ALA A 154 3.00 14.64 9.70
N LEU A 155 2.86 13.82 10.76
CA LEU A 155 3.40 14.12 12.09
C LEU A 155 4.93 14.20 12.09
N TYR A 156 5.60 13.30 11.37
CA TYR A 156 7.07 13.30 11.25
C TYR A 156 7.59 14.53 10.49
N GLN A 157 6.82 15.01 9.51
CA GLN A 157 7.14 16.19 8.70
C GLN A 157 6.77 17.52 9.37
N SER A 158 5.91 17.53 10.39
CA SER A 158 5.42 18.79 11.00
C SER A 158 6.42 19.48 11.93
N CYS A 159 7.37 18.74 12.53
CA CYS A 159 8.37 19.27 13.44
C CYS A 159 9.68 18.48 13.34
N TYR A 160 10.80 19.19 13.13
CA TYR A 160 12.14 18.61 13.19
C TYR A 160 12.44 18.01 14.56
N ALA A 161 13.15 16.88 14.59
CA ALA A 161 13.62 16.28 15.83
C ALA A 161 14.77 17.10 16.42
N PRO A 162 14.76 17.41 17.73
CA PRO A 162 15.91 18.01 18.41
C PRO A 162 17.15 17.09 18.33
N PRO A 163 18.38 17.63 18.37
CA PRO A 163 19.61 16.83 18.24
C PRO A 163 19.69 15.63 19.20
N ALA A 164 19.21 15.82 20.45
CA ALA A 164 19.14 14.77 21.48
C ALA A 164 18.25 13.56 21.11
N PHE A 165 17.40 13.68 20.09
CA PHE A 165 16.49 12.63 19.62
C PHE A 165 16.74 12.20 18.17
N THR A 166 17.89 12.57 17.58
CA THR A 166 18.24 12.25 16.18
C THR A 166 18.14 10.75 15.87
N ASP A 167 18.70 9.90 16.74
CA ASP A 167 18.62 8.43 16.60
C ASP A 167 17.19 7.92 16.73
N LEU A 168 16.45 8.41 17.73
CA LEU A 168 15.06 8.02 17.98
C LEU A 168 14.12 8.44 16.84
N SER A 169 14.41 9.56 16.18
CA SER A 169 13.74 10.01 14.95
C SER A 169 14.11 9.14 13.76
N THR A 170 15.38 8.77 13.62
CA THR A 170 15.87 7.89 12.55
C THR A 170 15.25 6.51 12.64
N ASP A 171 15.14 5.94 13.84
CA ASP A 171 14.47 4.67 14.09
C ASP A 171 12.96 4.75 13.85
N LEU A 172 12.31 5.87 14.23
CA LEU A 172 10.90 6.10 13.95
C LEU A 172 10.64 6.15 12.45
N TYR A 173 11.49 6.85 11.69
CA TYR A 173 11.45 6.91 10.23
C TYR A 173 11.62 5.53 9.60
N ARG A 174 12.67 4.78 9.97
CA ARG A 174 12.88 3.40 9.53
C ARG A 174 11.66 2.53 9.82
N CYS A 175 11.14 2.59 11.04
CA CYS A 175 9.97 1.82 11.45
C CYS A 175 8.74 2.11 10.59
N PHE A 176 8.37 3.39 10.35
CA PHE A 176 7.18 3.68 9.56
C PHE A 176 7.36 3.42 8.06
N ARG A 177 8.58 3.59 7.53
CA ARG A 177 8.90 3.25 6.13
C ARG A 177 8.83 1.75 5.87
N HIS A 178 9.28 0.91 6.80
CA HIS A 178 9.04 -0.54 6.70
C HIS A 178 7.54 -0.89 6.81
N VAL A 179 6.76 -0.23 7.68
CA VAL A 179 5.29 -0.44 7.68
C VAL A 179 4.66 -0.02 6.34
N GLN A 180 5.08 1.09 5.75
CA GLN A 180 4.60 1.57 4.45
C GLN A 180 4.88 0.55 3.34
N GLU A 181 6.11 0.04 3.28
CA GLU A 181 6.53 -0.96 2.31
C GLU A 181 5.78 -2.29 2.50
N GLY A 182 5.69 -2.78 3.74
CA GLY A 182 4.95 -4.01 4.06
C GLY A 182 3.47 -3.92 3.70
N LEU A 183 2.83 -2.77 3.92
CA LEU A 183 1.45 -2.52 3.49
C LEU A 183 1.32 -2.41 1.96
N SER A 184 2.34 -1.89 1.26
CA SER A 184 2.38 -1.84 -0.21
C SER A 184 2.38 -3.25 -0.81
N GLN A 185 3.29 -4.11 -0.33
CA GLN A 185 3.37 -5.52 -0.76
C GLN A 185 2.06 -6.28 -0.44
N LEU A 186 1.52 -6.14 0.77
CA LEU A 186 0.24 -6.75 1.12
C LEU A 186 -0.94 -6.21 0.28
N ASN A 187 -0.90 -4.94 -0.13
CA ASN A 187 -1.89 -4.37 -1.05
C ASN A 187 -1.81 -5.02 -2.44
N PHE A 188 -0.60 -5.14 -3.01
CA PHE A 188 -0.37 -5.85 -4.27
C PHE A 188 -0.81 -7.32 -4.18
N TYR A 189 -0.60 -7.99 -3.05
CA TYR A 189 -1.14 -9.34 -2.84
C TYR A 189 -2.67 -9.37 -2.97
N THR A 190 -3.42 -8.46 -2.34
CA THR A 190 -4.89 -8.41 -2.48
C THR A 190 -5.37 -8.07 -3.91
N MET A 191 -4.47 -7.61 -4.78
CA MET A 191 -4.73 -7.28 -6.19
C MET A 191 -4.20 -8.32 -7.19
N GLY A 192 -3.28 -9.20 -6.78
CA GLY A 192 -2.57 -10.13 -7.67
C GLY A 192 -2.63 -11.60 -7.24
N TYR A 193 -2.93 -11.87 -5.96
CA TYR A 193 -2.78 -13.19 -5.31
C TYR A 193 -1.40 -13.84 -5.52
N VAL A 194 -0.36 -13.03 -5.80
CA VAL A 194 1.02 -13.50 -6.00
C VAL A 194 1.68 -13.67 -4.64
N ASP A 195 1.93 -14.91 -4.23
CA ASP A 195 2.41 -15.23 -2.87
C ASP A 195 3.78 -14.63 -2.51
N ASP A 196 4.61 -14.25 -3.49
CA ASP A 196 5.83 -13.46 -3.24
C ASP A 196 5.50 -12.16 -2.47
N TYR A 197 4.48 -11.41 -2.92
CA TYR A 197 4.03 -10.19 -2.25
C TYR A 197 3.47 -10.46 -0.84
N LEU A 198 2.85 -11.62 -0.61
CA LEU A 198 2.41 -12.02 0.73
C LEU A 198 3.61 -12.35 1.63
N ARG A 199 4.57 -13.15 1.14
CA ARG A 199 5.79 -13.53 1.87
C ARG A 199 6.60 -12.28 2.24
N ASP A 200 6.85 -11.42 1.27
CA ASP A 200 7.76 -10.28 1.42
C ASP A 200 7.08 -9.19 2.27
N GLY A 201 5.77 -8.95 2.07
CA GLY A 201 4.96 -8.10 2.95
C GLY A 201 4.89 -8.59 4.39
N ARG A 202 4.80 -9.92 4.62
CA ARG A 202 4.87 -10.53 5.96
C ARG A 202 6.23 -10.29 6.63
N GLU A 203 7.31 -10.45 5.88
CA GLU A 203 8.67 -10.34 6.40
C GLU A 203 9.05 -8.89 6.71
N VAL A 204 8.72 -7.95 5.83
CA VAL A 204 8.87 -6.52 6.10
C VAL A 204 8.05 -6.08 7.31
N MET A 205 6.83 -6.60 7.48
CA MET A 205 6.02 -6.37 8.69
C MET A 205 6.55 -7.08 9.95
N ARG A 206 7.38 -8.13 9.82
CA ARG A 206 8.11 -8.76 10.93
C ARG A 206 9.27 -7.86 11.38
N LEU A 207 10.05 -7.34 10.44
CA LEU A 207 11.13 -6.37 10.70
C LEU A 207 10.60 -5.08 11.34
N ALA A 208 9.50 -4.53 10.82
CA ALA A 208 8.83 -3.36 11.41
C ALA A 208 8.42 -3.57 12.89
N ARG A 209 8.09 -4.81 13.30
CA ARG A 209 7.81 -5.14 14.70
C ARG A 209 9.07 -5.14 15.57
N GLN A 210 10.20 -5.62 15.05
CA GLN A 210 11.48 -5.61 15.78
C GLN A 210 11.98 -4.17 15.97
N LEU A 211 12.05 -3.39 14.88
CA LEU A 211 12.39 -1.97 14.91
C LEU A 211 11.51 -1.19 15.89
N ARG A 212 10.20 -1.46 15.92
CA ARG A 212 9.30 -0.82 16.90
C ARG A 212 9.58 -1.24 18.35
N HIS A 213 10.04 -2.46 18.59
CA HIS A 213 10.41 -2.91 19.93
C HIS A 213 11.69 -2.22 20.41
N GLU A 214 12.71 -2.16 19.55
CA GLU A 214 13.96 -1.42 19.78
C GLU A 214 13.69 0.07 20.03
N LEU A 215 12.85 0.69 19.20
CA LEU A 215 12.35 2.07 19.35
C LEU A 215 11.70 2.31 20.72
N GLN A 216 10.91 1.35 21.21
CA GLN A 216 10.27 1.42 22.53
C GLN A 216 11.27 1.22 23.68
N GLN A 217 12.29 0.37 23.52
CA GLN A 217 13.36 0.23 24.52
C GLN A 217 14.18 1.53 24.61
N ARG A 218 14.67 2.04 23.46
CA ARG A 218 15.44 3.30 23.38
C ARG A 218 14.68 4.49 23.99
N ARG A 219 13.36 4.60 23.73
CA ARG A 219 12.50 5.62 24.35
C ARG A 219 12.40 5.50 25.88
N ARG A 220 12.53 4.31 26.49
CA ARG A 220 12.53 4.14 27.96
C ARG A 220 13.84 4.60 28.59
N HIS A 221 14.98 4.36 27.94
CA HIS A 221 16.29 4.82 28.42
C HIS A 221 16.43 6.35 28.40
N LEU A 222 15.61 7.05 27.60
CA LEU A 222 15.52 8.52 27.53
C LEU A 222 14.50 9.11 28.53
N GLN A 223 14.14 8.36 29.57
CA GLN A 223 13.26 8.79 30.67
C GLN A 223 13.88 8.52 32.06
N LEU A 224 15.22 8.39 32.10
CA LEU A 224 16.08 8.28 33.27
C LEU A 224 17.10 9.43 33.25
#